data_AF-A0A4Z0QN65-F1
#
_entry.id   AF-A0A4Z0QN65-F1
#
_cell.length_a   1.000
_cell.length_b   1.000
_cell.length_c   1.000
_cell.angle_alpha   90.00
_cell.angle_beta   90.00
_cell.angle_gamma   90.00
#
_symmetry.space_group_name_H-M   'P 1'
#
loop_
_entity.id
_entity.type
_entity.pdbx_description
1 polymer ?
#
loop_
_entity_poly.entity_id
_entity_poly.type
_entity_poly.pdbx_seq_one_letter_code
_entity_poly.pdbx_strand_id
1 'polypeptide(L)'
;MTNDQFASHHGYTTFEEMIDLSTIVLSIYGELWIISPTGNEFLAWVDKHYDQPLGCFETFEEAESYIVGLCRALCVLSQKL
;
A
#
# COMPACT_ATOMS: atom_id res chain seq x y z
N MET A 1 -5.88 -12.57 8.97
CA MET A 1 -4.44 -12.63 8.66
C MET A 1 -3.71 -11.73 9.67
N THR A 2 -2.61 -12.18 10.25
CA THR A 2 -1.74 -11.33 11.08
C THR A 2 -0.77 -10.53 10.22
N ASN A 3 -0.14 -9.49 10.78
CA ASN A 3 0.88 -8.69 10.09
C ASN A 3 2.02 -9.56 9.53
N ASP A 4 2.55 -10.47 10.34
CA ASP A 4 3.63 -11.36 9.87
C ASP A 4 3.15 -12.35 8.80
N GLN A 5 1.90 -12.82 8.87
CA GLN A 5 1.34 -13.64 7.80
C GLN A 5 1.21 -12.87 6.48
N PHE A 6 0.84 -11.59 6.54
CA PHE A 6 0.79 -10.72 5.37
C PHE A 6 2.19 -10.49 4.79
N ALA A 7 3.17 -10.17 5.63
CA ALA A 7 4.55 -9.98 5.20
C ALA A 7 5.12 -11.25 4.55
N SER A 8 4.94 -12.41 5.19
CA SER A 8 5.36 -13.70 4.63
C SER A 8 4.66 -14.05 3.32
N HIS A 9 3.38 -13.68 3.16
CA HIS A 9 2.67 -13.88 1.90
C HIS A 9 3.31 -13.11 0.73
N HIS A 10 3.91 -11.95 1.02
CA HIS A 10 4.55 -11.07 0.05
C HIS A 10 6.07 -11.21 -0.02
N GLY A 11 6.63 -12.28 0.57
CA GLY A 11 8.04 -12.65 0.43
C GLY A 11 8.97 -12.06 1.49
N TYR A 12 8.44 -11.47 2.56
CA TYR A 12 9.24 -10.92 3.67
C TYR A 12 9.33 -11.90 4.84
N THR A 13 10.41 -11.81 5.61
CA THR A 13 10.62 -12.64 6.81
C THR A 13 9.78 -12.13 7.98
N THR A 14 9.68 -10.81 8.14
CA THR A 14 8.90 -10.17 9.20
C THR A 14 8.13 -8.96 8.66
N PHE A 15 7.08 -8.56 9.37
CA PHE A 15 6.38 -7.32 9.03
C PHE A 15 7.25 -6.06 9.22
N GLU A 16 8.16 -6.06 10.19
CA GLU A 16 9.11 -4.96 10.39
C GLU A 16 10.04 -4.79 9.19
N GLU A 17 10.61 -5.88 8.66
CA GLU A 17 11.42 -5.87 7.44
C GLU A 17 10.63 -5.30 6.26
N MET A 18 9.36 -5.72 6.11
CA MET A 18 8.49 -5.19 5.07
C MET A 18 8.33 -3.68 5.19
N ILE A 19 8.03 -3.17 6.38
CA ILE A 19 7.86 -1.72 6.61
C ILE A 19 9.16 -0.95 6.32
N ASP A 20 10.30 -1.43 6.79
CA ASP A 20 11.60 -0.77 6.60
C ASP A 20 12.01 -0.64 5.13
N LEU A 21 11.61 -1.60 4.30
CA LEU A 21 11.87 -1.62 2.86
C LEU A 21 10.78 -0.89 2.03
N SER A 22 9.71 -0.45 2.68
CA SER A 22 8.57 0.18 2.01
C SER A 22 8.69 1.69 1.94
N THR A 23 7.96 2.28 1.00
CA THR A 23 7.79 3.73 0.86
C THR A 23 6.38 4.13 1.28
N ILE A 24 6.27 5.04 2.24
CA ILE A 24 5.00 5.71 2.56
C ILE A 24 4.77 6.81 1.53
N VAL A 25 3.69 6.68 0.77
CA VAL A 25 3.32 7.66 -0.28
C VAL A 25 2.44 8.76 0.31
N LEU A 26 1.46 8.40 1.13
CA LEU A 26 0.49 9.34 1.72
C LEU A 26 0.14 8.93 3.16
N SER A 27 -0.23 9.93 3.96
CA SER A 27 -0.89 9.73 5.25
C SER A 27 -2.20 10.51 5.28
N ILE A 28 -3.31 9.81 5.38
CA ILE A 28 -4.66 10.38 5.32
C ILE A 28 -5.48 9.77 6.45
N TYR A 29 -6.09 10.60 7.30
CA TYR A 29 -6.93 10.17 8.43
C TYR A 29 -6.27 9.13 9.36
N GLY A 30 -4.94 9.19 9.49
CA GLY A 30 -4.18 8.24 10.31
C GLY A 30 -4.02 6.86 9.68
N GLU A 31 -4.27 6.71 8.39
CA GLU A 31 -3.92 5.55 7.57
C GLU A 31 -2.68 5.88 6.74
N LEU A 32 -1.80 4.90 6.58
CA LEU A 32 -0.61 5.00 5.74
C LEU A 32 -0.83 4.23 4.45
N TRP A 33 -0.66 4.92 3.33
CA TRP A 33 -0.74 4.34 1.99
C TRP A 33 0.69 4.05 1.54
N ILE A 34 0.98 2.78 1.34
CA ILE A 34 2.34 2.25 1.33
C ILE A 34 2.57 1.51 0.01
N ILE A 35 3.80 1.62 -0.50
CA ILE A 35 4.32 0.78 -1.58
C ILE A 35 5.45 -0.08 -1.04
N SER A 36 5.34 -1.40 -1.18
CA SER A 36 6.35 -2.37 -0.74
C SER A 36 6.95 -3.11 -1.95
N PRO A 37 8.28 -3.19 -2.10
CA PRO A 37 8.92 -3.92 -3.20
C PRO A 37 8.84 -5.44 -2.99
N THR A 38 8.04 -6.15 -3.77
CA THR A 38 7.83 -7.61 -3.64
C THR A 38 8.46 -8.36 -4.80
N GLY A 39 9.72 -8.78 -4.65
CA GLY A 39 10.45 -9.52 -5.69
C GLY A 39 10.63 -8.69 -6.98
N ASN A 40 9.75 -8.90 -7.96
CA ASN A 40 9.76 -8.19 -9.26
C ASN A 40 8.60 -7.19 -9.42
N GLU A 41 7.77 -7.02 -8.40
CA GLU A 41 6.58 -6.18 -8.42
C GLU A 41 6.61 -5.18 -7.25
N PHE A 42 5.68 -4.23 -7.28
CA PHE A 42 5.44 -3.25 -6.23
C PHE A 42 4.02 -3.41 -5.70
N LEU A 43 3.90 -3.80 -4.44
CA LEU A 43 2.62 -3.95 -3.75
C LEU A 43 2.16 -2.60 -3.22
N ALA A 44 1.00 -2.12 -3.67
CA ALA A 44 0.31 -0.99 -3.06
C ALA A 44 -0.71 -1.49 -2.02
N TRP A 45 -0.72 -0.92 -0.83
CA TRP A 45 -1.61 -1.32 0.26
C TRP A 45 -1.79 -0.22 1.30
N VAL A 46 -2.71 -0.43 2.24
CA VAL A 46 -2.98 0.49 3.35
C VAL A 46 -2.71 -0.23 4.66
N ASP A 47 -1.96 0.40 5.57
CA ASP A 47 -1.47 -0.20 6.82
C ASP A 47 -2.56 -0.83 7.70
N LYS A 48 -3.77 -0.26 7.71
CA LYS A 48 -4.91 -0.75 8.49
C LYS A 48 -5.83 -1.71 7.72
N HIS A 49 -5.64 -1.86 6.41
CA HIS A 49 -6.47 -2.68 5.52
C HIS A 49 -5.59 -3.62 4.68
N TYR A 50 -4.54 -4.16 5.29
CA TYR A 50 -3.58 -5.04 4.63
C TYR A 50 -4.19 -6.38 4.17
N ASP A 51 -5.39 -6.73 4.65
CA ASP A 51 -6.18 -7.86 4.14
C ASP A 51 -6.79 -7.59 2.76
N GLN A 52 -6.80 -6.33 2.31
CA GLN A 52 -7.31 -5.88 1.02
C GLN A 52 -6.27 -4.97 0.35
N PRO A 53 -5.14 -5.54 -0.13
CA PRO A 53 -4.15 -4.77 -0.86
C PRO A 53 -4.78 -4.10 -2.09
N LEU A 54 -4.30 -2.91 -2.41
CA LEU A 54 -4.80 -2.09 -3.51
C LEU A 54 -4.43 -2.71 -4.87
N GLY A 55 -3.28 -3.38 -4.94
CA GLY A 55 -2.83 -4.14 -6.10
C GLY A 55 -1.32 -4.37 -6.12
N CYS A 56 -0.87 -5.19 -7.07
CA CYS A 56 0.55 -5.32 -7.42
C CYS A 56 0.78 -4.68 -8.79
N PHE A 57 1.93 -4.02 -8.95
CA PHE A 57 2.29 -3.25 -10.13
C PHE A 57 3.70 -3.62 -10.59
N GLU A 58 4.00 -3.48 -11.88
CA GLU A 58 5.33 -3.81 -12.41
C GLU A 58 6.37 -2.74 -12.00
N THR A 59 5.92 -1.50 -11.83
CA THR A 59 6.79 -0.37 -11.49
C THR A 59 6.31 0.39 -10.27
N PHE A 60 7.24 1.08 -9.60
CA PHE A 60 6.94 1.94 -8.47
C PHE A 60 6.00 3.08 -8.89
N GLU A 61 6.27 3.68 -10.05
CA GLU A 61 5.53 4.82 -10.60
C GLU A 61 4.06 4.45 -10.91
N GLU A 62 3.80 3.22 -11.36
CA GLU A 62 2.43 2.72 -11.54
C GLU A 62 1.69 2.59 -10.22
N ALA A 63 2.32 2.00 -9.20
CA ALA A 63 1.76 1.87 -7.87
C ALA A 63 1.47 3.25 -7.24
N GLU A 64 2.40 4.19 -7.38
CA GLU A 64 2.24 5.56 -6.88
C GLU A 64 1.10 6.28 -7.60
N SER A 65 1.07 6.22 -8.93
CA SER A 65 0.02 6.83 -9.76
C SER A 65 -1.36 6.27 -9.40
N TYR A 66 -1.45 4.97 -9.12
CA TYR A 66 -2.68 4.33 -8.68
C TYR A 66 -3.14 4.85 -7.31
N ILE A 67 -2.26 4.88 -6.30
CA ILE A 67 -2.55 5.43 -4.97
C ILE A 67 -3.05 6.87 -5.07
N VAL A 68 -2.31 7.73 -5.78
CA VAL A 68 -2.66 9.15 -5.96
C VAL A 68 -4.00 9.30 -6.69
N GLY A 69 -4.26 8.46 -7.70
CA GLY A 69 -5.52 8.40 -8.43
C GLY A 69 -6.70 8.08 -7.52
N LEU A 70 -6.58 7.05 -6.67
CA LEU A 70 -7.60 6.67 -5.69
C LEU A 70 -7.87 7.80 -4.70
N CYS A 71 -6.82 8.43 -4.14
CA CYS A 71 -7.00 9.52 -3.20
C CYS A 71 -7.71 10.73 -3.83
N ARG A 72 -7.41 11.06 -5.09
CA ARG A 72 -8.13 12.11 -5.82
C ARG A 72 -9.60 11.76 -5.99
N ALA A 73 -9.92 10.51 -6.34
CA ALA A 73 -11.30 10.05 -6.47
C ALA A 73 -12.06 10.16 -5.13
N LEU A 74 -11.45 9.75 -4.02
CA LEU A 74 -12.02 9.87 -2.67
C LEU A 74 -12.26 11.33 -2.26
N CYS A 75 -11.33 12.23 -2.55
CA CYS A 75 -11.49 13.67 -2.29
C CYS A 75 -12.64 14.29 -3.12
N VAL A 76 -12.84 13.85 -4.36
CA VAL A 76 -13.97 14.34 -5.17
C VAL A 76 -15.30 13.84 -4.63
N LEU A 77 -15.34 12.60 -4.12
CA LEU A 77 -16.55 12.02 -3.53
C LEU A 77 -16.93 12.68 -2.21
N SER A 78 -15.95 13.03 -1.37
CA SER A 78 -16.21 13.69 -0.08
C SER A 78 -16.72 15.13 -0.19
N GLN A 79 -16.49 15.80 -1.33
CA GLN A 79 -17.01 17.15 -1.59
C GLN A 79 -18.45 17.17 -2.14
N LYS A 80 -19.01 16.00 -2.47
CA LYS A 80 -20.37 15.87 -3.03
C LYS A 80 -21.41 15.38 -2.00
N LEU A 81 -20.99 15.10 -0.77
CA LEU A 81 -21.83 14.71 0.37
C LEU A 81 -22.03 15.91 1.31
#